data_AF-A0A3C0GNH3-F1
#
_entry.id   AF-A0A3C0GNH3-F1
#
_cell.length_a   1.000
_cell.length_b   1.000
_cell.length_c   1.000
_cell.angle_alpha   90.00
_cell.angle_beta   90.00
_cell.angle_gamma   90.00
#
_symmetry.space_group_name_H-M   'P 1'
#
loop_
_entity.id
_entity.type
_entity.pdbx_description
1 polymer ?
#
loop_
_entity_poly.entity_id
_entity_poly.type
_entity_poly.pdbx_seq_one_letter_code
_entity_poly.pdbx_strand_id
1 'polypeptide(L)'
;LITTAALATRVVQRFYFVNRLYGWEHALMSIPRMVVGNMINFMATARAWRMFLLYLLFGKRMVWDKTMHDFPSASQLVQTRKRLGELLTTWQAVEPERLEEALQQQQGGRQQPLGRILVSQGWLDDETLAEAIAFQGDLSRAVIDVDYLQAGQFPISVEACVQWRLLPLPGSTGATLSVAVANPLSDAEQAQLLQDVQASAVEQSIARESEINAGLRLISGETYRIDAVPLLGDLLVEMRLIARDQFERVLDEYKPQRDGRIGDYLVKHGVATEAAIAEAVREQHRRSGQPQYSADGELKA
;
A
#
# COMPACT_ATOMS: atom_id res chain seq x y z
N LEU A 1 -14.84 46.90 -41.16
CA LEU A 1 -13.45 47.36 -40.88
C LEU A 1 -12.95 46.82 -39.54
N ILE A 2 -13.60 47.13 -38.40
CA ILE A 2 -13.16 46.68 -37.06
C ILE A 2 -13.16 45.15 -36.93
N THR A 3 -14.21 44.47 -37.38
CA THR A 3 -14.33 43.00 -37.34
C THR A 3 -13.27 42.30 -38.19
N THR A 4 -13.04 42.81 -39.40
CA THR A 4 -12.00 42.34 -40.30
C THR A 4 -10.60 42.53 -39.70
N ALA A 5 -10.34 43.68 -39.07
CA ALA A 5 -9.08 43.96 -38.40
C ALA A 5 -8.84 43.05 -37.18
N ALA A 6 -9.89 42.77 -36.39
CA ALA A 6 -9.81 41.85 -35.27
C ALA A 6 -9.55 40.39 -35.73
N LEU A 7 -10.17 39.97 -36.83
CA LEU A 7 -9.91 38.64 -37.42
C LEU A 7 -8.47 38.54 -37.93
N ALA A 8 -7.98 39.54 -38.66
CA ALA A 8 -6.61 39.58 -39.15
C ALA A 8 -5.60 39.51 -38.00
N THR A 9 -5.84 40.27 -36.92
CA THR A 9 -5.00 40.24 -35.72
C THR A 9 -4.94 38.85 -35.09
N ARG A 10 -6.08 38.15 -34.98
CA ARG A 10 -6.12 36.76 -34.46
C ARG A 10 -5.38 35.78 -35.35
N VAL A 11 -5.50 35.91 -36.67
CA VAL A 11 -4.78 35.06 -37.64
C VAL A 11 -3.27 35.26 -37.50
N VAL A 12 -2.80 36.51 -37.43
CA VAL A 12 -1.38 36.85 -37.25
C VAL A 12 -0.83 36.30 -35.92
N GLN A 13 -1.54 36.52 -34.81
CA GLN A 13 -1.15 35.99 -33.50
C GLN A 13 -1.06 34.46 -33.51
N ARG A 14 -2.07 33.77 -34.05
CA ARG A 14 -2.09 32.30 -34.12
C ARG A 14 -0.94 31.77 -34.96
N PHE A 15 -0.71 32.37 -36.13
CA PHE A 15 0.39 31.97 -37.01
C PHE A 15 1.76 32.17 -36.33
N TYR A 16 1.99 33.31 -35.69
CA TYR A 16 3.25 33.61 -35.01
C TYR A 16 3.57 32.61 -33.90
N PHE A 17 2.63 32.36 -32.98
CA PHE A 17 2.87 31.47 -31.85
C PHE A 17 3.00 30.01 -32.26
N VAL A 18 2.18 29.54 -33.22
CA VAL A 18 2.29 28.16 -33.72
C VAL A 18 3.61 27.96 -34.46
N ASN A 19 4.06 28.96 -35.22
CA ASN A 19 5.36 28.89 -35.91
C ASN A 19 6.51 28.78 -34.91
N ARG A 20 6.45 29.55 -33.81
CA ARG A 20 7.48 29.54 -32.76
C ARG A 20 7.54 28.23 -31.97
N LEU A 21 6.40 27.55 -31.79
CA LEU A 21 6.32 26.32 -30.98
C LEU A 21 6.46 25.03 -31.81
N TYR A 22 5.86 24.99 -33.00
CA TYR A 22 5.69 23.75 -33.79
C TYR A 22 6.29 23.84 -35.20
N GLY A 23 6.77 25.01 -35.63
CA GLY A 23 7.32 25.22 -36.96
C GLY A 23 6.32 25.73 -38.01
N TRP A 24 6.83 26.08 -39.19
CA TRP A 24 6.11 26.84 -40.21
C TRP A 24 4.98 26.06 -40.89
N GLU A 25 5.16 24.74 -41.07
CA GLU A 25 4.14 23.85 -41.67
C GLU A 25 2.86 23.83 -40.82
N HIS A 26 3.01 23.72 -39.50
CA HIS A 26 1.89 23.73 -38.56
C HIS A 26 1.24 25.12 -38.44
N ALA A 27 2.03 26.19 -38.59
CA ALA A 27 1.53 27.56 -38.59
C ALA A 27 0.64 27.84 -39.81
N LEU A 28 1.03 27.38 -41.00
CA LEU A 28 0.20 27.50 -42.20
C LEU A 28 -1.10 26.70 -42.06
N MET A 29 -1.03 25.45 -41.56
CA MET A 29 -2.21 24.62 -41.31
C MET A 29 -3.13 25.19 -40.22
N SER A 30 -2.68 26.13 -39.39
CA SER A 30 -3.52 26.76 -38.38
C SER A 30 -4.59 27.69 -38.97
N ILE A 31 -4.33 28.26 -40.16
CA ILE A 31 -5.25 29.21 -40.82
C ILE A 31 -6.51 28.51 -41.33
N PRO A 32 -6.44 27.41 -42.12
CA PRO A 32 -7.63 26.63 -42.48
C PRO A 32 -8.41 26.09 -41.27
N ARG A 33 -7.69 25.63 -40.23
CA ARG A 33 -8.33 25.14 -38.99
C ARG A 33 -9.16 26.22 -38.29
N MET A 34 -8.72 27.47 -38.33
CA MET A 34 -9.46 28.60 -37.75
C MET A 34 -10.78 28.86 -38.48
N VAL A 35 -10.80 28.72 -39.81
CA VAL A 35 -12.03 28.85 -40.63
C VAL A 35 -13.01 27.73 -40.27
N VAL A 36 -12.54 26.48 -40.22
CA VAL A 36 -13.36 25.32 -39.84
C VAL A 36 -13.91 25.48 -38.42
N GLY A 37 -13.08 25.91 -37.47
CA GLY A 37 -13.51 26.15 -36.09
C GLY A 37 -14.61 27.22 -35.98
N ASN A 38 -14.50 28.32 -36.73
CA ASN A 38 -15.54 29.35 -36.78
C ASN A 38 -16.84 28.83 -37.41
N MET A 39 -16.75 27.98 -38.44
CA MET A 39 -17.93 27.34 -39.05
C MET A 39 -18.65 26.43 -38.04
N ILE A 40 -17.90 25.61 -37.30
CA ILE A 40 -18.46 24.73 -36.25
C ILE A 40 -19.16 25.57 -35.17
N ASN A 41 -18.52 26.65 -34.69
CA ASN A 41 -19.13 27.56 -33.71
C ASN A 41 -20.42 28.20 -34.22
N PHE A 42 -20.45 28.61 -35.50
CA PHE A 42 -21.65 29.15 -36.12
C PHE A 42 -22.77 28.10 -36.19
N MET A 43 -22.48 26.87 -36.61
CA MET A 43 -23.45 25.79 -36.65
C MET A 43 -23.99 25.41 -35.26
N ALA A 44 -23.12 25.39 -34.24
CA ALA A 44 -23.53 25.18 -32.86
C ALA A 44 -24.48 26.28 -32.37
N THR A 45 -24.16 27.53 -32.69
CA THR A 45 -25.00 28.70 -32.38
C THR A 45 -26.34 28.61 -33.11
N ALA A 46 -26.34 28.27 -34.40
CA ALA A 46 -27.56 28.09 -35.20
C ALA A 46 -28.44 26.95 -34.65
N ARG A 47 -27.84 25.83 -34.23
CA ARG A 47 -28.55 24.73 -33.57
C ARG A 47 -29.18 25.18 -32.25
N ALA A 48 -28.44 25.92 -31.42
CA ALA A 48 -28.95 26.45 -30.15
C ALA A 48 -30.12 27.42 -30.36
N TRP A 49 -30.00 28.35 -31.31
CA TRP A 49 -31.09 29.26 -31.71
C TRP A 49 -32.31 28.50 -32.22
N ARG A 50 -32.12 27.49 -33.08
CA ARG A 50 -33.22 26.64 -33.55
C ARG A 50 -33.94 25.95 -32.39
N MET A 51 -33.19 25.41 -31.43
CA MET A 51 -33.75 24.77 -30.24
C MET A 51 -34.54 25.76 -29.37
N PHE A 52 -34.01 26.98 -29.18
CA PHE A 52 -34.67 28.04 -28.42
C PHE A 52 -35.95 28.56 -29.10
N LEU A 53 -35.91 28.78 -30.41
CA LEU A 53 -37.07 29.20 -31.20
C LEU A 53 -38.16 28.13 -31.21
N LEU A 54 -37.80 26.85 -31.36
CA LEU A 54 -38.74 25.73 -31.27
C LEU A 54 -39.34 25.59 -29.87
N TYR A 55 -38.58 25.89 -28.81
CA TYR A 55 -39.10 25.98 -27.44
C TYR A 55 -40.19 27.06 -27.32
N LEU A 56 -39.91 28.28 -27.81
CA LEU A 56 -40.85 29.41 -27.79
C LEU A 56 -42.13 29.15 -28.62
N LEU A 57 -42.00 28.49 -29.77
CA LEU A 57 -43.12 28.25 -30.70
C LEU A 57 -44.00 27.05 -30.33
N PHE A 58 -43.41 25.98 -29.77
CA PHE A 58 -44.12 24.70 -29.55
C PHE A 58 -44.24 24.30 -28.07
N GLY A 59 -43.77 25.12 -27.13
CA GLY A 59 -43.92 24.90 -25.68
C GLY A 59 -43.25 23.64 -25.13
N LYS A 60 -42.46 22.93 -25.93
CA LYS A 60 -41.74 21.71 -25.49
C LYS A 60 -40.61 22.09 -24.55
N ARG A 61 -40.55 21.48 -23.36
CA ARG A 61 -39.50 21.72 -22.35
C ARG A 61 -38.10 21.62 -22.95
N MET A 62 -37.27 22.63 -22.71
CA MET A 62 -35.87 22.65 -23.13
C MET A 62 -35.10 21.58 -22.36
N VAL A 63 -34.84 20.43 -22.99
CA VAL A 63 -33.92 19.43 -22.45
C VAL A 63 -32.52 20.00 -22.62
N TRP A 64 -31.92 20.37 -21.50
CA TRP A 64 -30.54 20.82 -21.47
C TRP A 64 -29.63 19.62 -21.80
N ASP A 65 -29.12 19.58 -23.03
CA ASP A 65 -28.07 18.66 -23.46
C ASP A 65 -26.75 19.15 -22.83
N LYS A 66 -26.48 18.80 -21.55
CA LYS A 66 -25.08 18.84 -21.08
C LYS A 66 -24.32 17.93 -22.05
N THR A 67 -23.14 18.35 -22.49
CA THR A 67 -22.14 17.37 -22.96
C THR A 67 -22.14 16.24 -21.95
N MET A 68 -22.63 15.07 -22.37
CA MET A 68 -22.60 13.86 -21.55
C MET A 68 -21.12 13.63 -21.24
N HIS A 69 -20.73 13.89 -20.00
CA HIS A 69 -19.46 13.42 -19.50
C HIS A 69 -19.62 11.93 -19.31
N ASP A 70 -19.00 11.18 -20.21
CA ASP A 70 -18.75 9.77 -19.99
C ASP A 70 -17.65 9.71 -18.92
N PHE A 71 -18.07 9.57 -17.67
CA PHE A 71 -17.12 9.32 -16.59
C PHE A 71 -16.59 7.90 -16.79
N PRO A 72 -15.26 7.69 -16.74
CA PRO A 72 -14.73 6.35 -16.81
C PRO A 72 -15.42 5.50 -15.73
N SER A 73 -16.02 4.40 -16.16
CA SER A 73 -16.64 3.40 -15.28
C SER A 73 -15.61 2.92 -14.24
N ALA A 74 -16.06 2.49 -13.06
CA ALA A 74 -15.17 2.03 -11.98
C ALA A 74 -14.16 0.96 -12.46
N SER A 75 -14.51 0.16 -13.47
CA SER A 75 -13.63 -0.82 -14.12
C SER A 75 -12.50 -0.20 -14.96
N GLN A 76 -12.65 1.03 -15.46
CA GLN A 76 -11.62 1.80 -16.16
C GLN A 76 -10.68 2.56 -15.19
N LEU A 77 -11.06 2.70 -13.91
CA LEU A 77 -10.18 3.19 -12.83
C LEU A 77 -9.28 2.09 -12.24
N VAL A 78 -9.52 0.82 -12.58
CA VAL A 78 -8.72 -0.34 -12.12
C VAL A 78 -7.28 -0.32 -12.65
N GLN A 79 -6.98 0.48 -13.68
CA GLN A 79 -5.62 0.78 -14.14
C GLN A 79 -5.25 2.20 -13.67
N THR A 80 -4.80 2.40 -12.44
CA THR A 80 -3.37 2.32 -12.11
C THR A 80 -3.25 2.27 -10.60
N ARG A 81 -3.43 1.09 -9.97
CA ARG A 81 -2.87 0.90 -8.63
C ARG A 81 -1.37 1.18 -8.77
N LYS A 82 -0.90 2.31 -8.25
CA LYS A 82 0.52 2.69 -8.30
C LYS A 82 1.32 1.51 -7.78
N ARG A 83 2.45 1.19 -8.43
CA ARG A 83 3.32 0.13 -7.93
C ARG A 83 3.84 0.54 -6.54
N LEU A 84 4.11 -0.44 -5.68
CA LEU A 84 4.49 -0.16 -4.29
C LEU A 84 5.72 0.76 -4.23
N GLY A 85 6.72 0.51 -5.10
CA GLY A 85 7.90 1.38 -5.21
C GLY A 85 7.56 2.81 -5.61
N GLU A 86 6.71 3.02 -6.61
CA GLU A 86 6.27 4.36 -7.03
C GLU A 86 5.51 5.10 -5.92
N LEU A 87 4.73 4.35 -5.13
CA LEU A 87 4.01 4.88 -3.99
C LEU A 87 4.99 5.35 -2.90
N LEU A 88 5.95 4.49 -2.53
CA LEU A 88 6.98 4.81 -1.54
C LEU A 88 7.85 6.00 -1.95
N THR A 89 8.21 6.11 -3.24
CA THR A 89 8.91 7.28 -3.77
C THR A 89 8.05 8.54 -3.74
N THR A 90 6.76 8.44 -4.09
CA THR A 90 5.83 9.57 -4.02
C THR A 90 5.69 10.09 -2.57
N TRP A 91 5.67 9.18 -1.60
CA TRP A 91 5.59 9.50 -0.18
C TRP A 91 6.91 10.01 0.41
N GLN A 92 8.00 10.00 -0.38
CA GLN A 92 9.36 10.27 0.10
C GLN A 92 9.78 9.35 1.26
N ALA A 93 9.20 8.16 1.33
CA ALA A 93 9.51 7.16 2.35
C ALA A 93 10.84 6.45 2.06
N VAL A 94 11.25 6.39 0.78
CA VAL A 94 12.51 5.77 0.33
C VAL A 94 13.13 6.61 -0.78
N GLU A 95 14.45 6.80 -0.71
CA GLU A 95 15.24 7.45 -1.76
C GLU A 95 15.24 6.61 -3.06
N PRO A 96 15.14 7.24 -4.26
CA PRO A 96 15.11 6.52 -5.54
C PRO A 96 16.27 5.55 -5.73
N GLU A 97 17.47 5.95 -5.30
CA GLU A 97 18.70 5.16 -5.41
C GLU A 97 18.61 3.87 -4.57
N ARG A 98 18.05 3.97 -3.35
CA ARG A 98 17.84 2.81 -2.45
C ARG A 98 16.77 1.87 -2.98
N LEU A 99 15.74 2.43 -3.62
CA LEU A 99 14.70 1.64 -4.26
C LEU A 99 15.26 0.83 -5.44
N GLU A 100 16.10 1.44 -6.28
CA GLU A 100 16.78 0.72 -7.38
C GLU A 100 17.72 -0.37 -6.85
N GLU A 101 18.48 -0.07 -5.79
CA GLU A 101 19.37 -1.04 -5.14
C GLU A 101 18.58 -2.25 -4.60
N ALA A 102 17.44 -2.01 -3.96
CA ALA A 102 16.55 -3.08 -3.47
C ALA A 102 15.94 -3.90 -4.62
N LEU A 103 15.57 -3.26 -5.74
CA LEU A 103 15.05 -3.95 -6.93
C LEU A 103 16.11 -4.82 -7.61
N GLN A 104 17.37 -4.37 -7.67
CA GLN A 104 18.47 -5.18 -8.19
C GLN A 104 18.73 -6.40 -7.30
N GLN A 105 18.69 -6.24 -5.98
CA GLN A 105 18.79 -7.36 -5.03
C GLN A 105 17.65 -8.37 -5.18
N GLN A 106 16.42 -7.88 -5.41
CA GLN A 106 15.26 -8.75 -5.67
C GLN A 106 15.43 -9.60 -6.93
N GLN A 107 16.05 -9.04 -7.98
CA GLN A 107 16.31 -9.75 -9.25
C GLN A 107 17.51 -10.70 -9.19
N GLY A 108 18.52 -10.37 -8.37
CA GLY A 108 19.77 -11.14 -8.24
C GLY A 108 19.79 -12.22 -7.16
N GLY A 109 18.77 -12.30 -6.30
CA GLY A 109 18.71 -13.20 -5.14
C GLY A 109 17.38 -13.97 -4.97
N ARG A 110 17.19 -14.60 -3.79
CA ARG A 110 15.94 -15.29 -3.39
C ARG A 110 14.72 -14.38 -3.62
N GLN A 111 13.57 -14.96 -3.97
CA GLN A 111 12.27 -14.32 -4.20
C GLN A 111 11.69 -13.62 -2.96
N GLN A 112 12.37 -12.61 -2.43
CA GLN A 112 11.90 -11.82 -1.31
C GLN A 112 11.10 -10.61 -1.83
N PRO A 113 9.94 -10.27 -1.22
CA PRO A 113 9.21 -9.08 -1.58
C PRO A 113 10.03 -7.80 -1.35
N LEU A 114 9.88 -6.83 -2.25
CA LEU A 114 10.61 -5.55 -2.23
C LEU A 114 10.52 -4.84 -0.87
N GLY A 115 9.32 -4.74 -0.30
CA GLY A 115 9.10 -4.10 1.00
C GLY A 115 9.94 -4.74 2.12
N ARG A 116 10.05 -6.07 2.12
CA ARG A 116 10.84 -6.79 3.13
C ARG A 116 12.34 -6.54 2.97
N ILE A 117 12.83 -6.39 1.74
CA ILE A 117 14.22 -6.00 1.47
C ILE A 117 14.47 -4.61 2.06
N LEU A 118 13.62 -3.63 1.73
CA LEU A 118 13.72 -2.25 2.21
C LEU A 118 13.72 -2.16 3.75
N VAL A 119 12.84 -2.91 4.42
CA VAL A 119 12.79 -2.97 5.89
C VAL A 119 14.02 -3.65 6.47
N SER A 120 14.48 -4.77 5.89
CA SER A 120 15.66 -5.48 6.39
C SER A 120 16.96 -4.68 6.30
N GLN A 121 17.07 -3.79 5.30
CA GLN A 121 18.20 -2.87 5.13
C GLN A 121 18.07 -1.60 5.99
N GLY A 122 16.95 -1.44 6.70
CA GLY A 122 16.66 -0.25 7.51
C GLY A 122 16.34 1.00 6.70
N TRP A 123 16.05 0.86 5.40
CA TRP A 123 15.71 1.96 4.50
C TRP A 123 14.22 2.34 4.53
N LEU A 124 13.39 1.47 5.10
CA LEU A 124 11.96 1.68 5.29
C LEU A 124 11.57 1.13 6.67
N ASP A 125 10.70 1.82 7.39
CA ASP A 125 10.13 1.30 8.63
C ASP A 125 8.90 0.41 8.36
N ASP A 126 8.64 -0.53 9.26
CA ASP A 126 7.57 -1.53 9.14
C ASP A 126 6.16 -0.88 9.17
N GLU A 127 6.01 0.27 9.84
CA GLU A 127 4.73 0.99 9.90
C GLU A 127 4.41 1.65 8.56
N THR A 128 5.33 2.41 7.99
CA THR A 128 5.18 3.05 6.67
C THR A 128 4.97 2.02 5.58
N LEU A 129 5.64 0.85 5.65
CA LEU A 129 5.38 -0.25 4.72
C LEU A 129 3.93 -0.75 4.82
N ALA A 130 3.43 -0.99 6.04
CA ALA A 130 2.06 -1.45 6.25
C ALA A 130 1.02 -0.41 5.82
N GLU A 131 1.27 0.88 6.04
CA GLU A 131 0.44 1.98 5.53
C GLU A 131 0.42 2.02 4.00
N ALA A 132 1.57 1.87 3.35
CA ALA A 132 1.68 1.87 1.90
C ALA A 132 0.92 0.69 1.27
N ILE A 133 1.02 -0.49 1.88
CA ILE A 133 0.30 -1.70 1.45
C ILE A 133 -1.22 -1.51 1.64
N ALA A 134 -1.66 -0.97 2.78
CA ALA A 134 -3.05 -0.67 3.05
C ALA A 134 -3.64 0.32 2.02
N PHE A 135 -2.92 1.40 1.75
CA PHE A 135 -3.31 2.41 0.77
C PHE A 135 -3.35 1.83 -0.66
N GLN A 136 -2.37 1.02 -1.04
CA GLN A 136 -2.35 0.38 -2.37
C GLN A 136 -3.53 -0.59 -2.57
N GLY A 137 -3.90 -1.32 -1.52
CA GLY A 137 -4.97 -2.30 -1.52
C GLY A 137 -6.38 -1.70 -1.37
N ASP A 138 -6.50 -0.42 -1.03
CA ASP A 138 -7.74 0.20 -0.54
C ASP A 138 -8.31 -0.55 0.68
N LEU A 139 -7.42 -0.87 1.62
CA LEU A 139 -7.71 -1.63 2.84
C LEU A 139 -7.48 -0.78 4.09
N SER A 140 -8.16 -1.12 5.17
CA SER A 140 -7.98 -0.48 6.47
C SER A 140 -6.76 -1.04 7.22
N ARG A 141 -6.18 -0.23 8.11
CA ARG A 141 -5.18 -0.72 9.08
C ARG A 141 -5.87 -1.50 10.19
N ALA A 142 -5.34 -2.67 10.51
CA ALA A 142 -5.80 -3.50 11.60
C ALA A 142 -5.35 -2.93 12.95
N VAL A 143 -6.22 -3.06 13.95
CA VAL A 143 -5.86 -2.85 15.35
C VAL A 143 -5.85 -4.22 16.01
N ILE A 144 -4.68 -4.66 16.46
CA ILE A 144 -4.54 -5.98 17.09
C ILE A 144 -4.95 -5.87 18.56
N ASP A 145 -6.02 -6.57 18.90
CA ASP A 145 -6.51 -6.70 20.28
C ASP A 145 -5.87 -7.93 20.94
N VAL A 146 -4.95 -7.69 21.86
CA VAL A 146 -4.19 -8.74 22.56
C VAL A 146 -5.10 -9.57 23.46
N ASP A 147 -6.07 -8.95 24.13
CA ASP A 147 -6.98 -9.62 25.05
C ASP A 147 -7.91 -10.57 24.28
N TYR A 148 -8.38 -10.13 23.11
CA TYR A 148 -9.15 -10.97 22.19
C TYR A 148 -8.36 -12.19 21.71
N LEU A 149 -7.09 -12.00 21.32
CA LEU A 149 -6.24 -13.11 20.89
C LEU A 149 -5.95 -14.09 22.04
N GLN A 150 -5.70 -13.61 23.26
CA GLN A 150 -5.47 -14.44 24.43
C GLN A 150 -6.71 -15.24 24.86
N ALA A 151 -7.91 -14.71 24.62
CA ALA A 151 -9.15 -15.41 24.91
C ALA A 151 -9.31 -16.69 24.06
N GLY A 152 -8.66 -16.78 22.89
CA GLY A 152 -8.66 -17.97 22.04
C GLY A 152 -10.02 -18.33 21.42
N GLN A 153 -10.98 -17.40 21.46
CA GLN A 153 -12.37 -17.62 21.02
C GLN A 153 -12.63 -16.89 19.70
N PHE A 154 -12.21 -17.50 18.59
CA PHE A 154 -12.37 -16.95 17.25
C PHE A 154 -12.80 -18.05 16.26
N PRO A 155 -13.45 -17.67 15.13
CA PRO A 155 -14.10 -18.63 14.22
C PRO A 155 -13.14 -19.43 13.33
N ILE A 156 -11.82 -19.18 13.41
CA ILE A 156 -10.78 -19.85 12.63
C ILE A 156 -9.87 -20.68 13.55
N SER A 157 -9.30 -21.80 13.09
CA SER A 157 -8.35 -22.56 13.93
C SER A 157 -6.99 -21.88 14.03
N VAL A 158 -6.24 -22.18 15.10
CA VAL A 158 -4.87 -21.67 15.28
C VAL A 158 -3.94 -22.18 14.18
N GLU A 159 -4.12 -23.43 13.75
CA GLU A 159 -3.35 -24.03 12.66
C GLU A 159 -3.59 -23.30 11.34
N ALA A 160 -4.85 -22.92 11.05
CA ALA A 160 -5.18 -22.13 9.88
C ALA A 160 -4.60 -20.71 9.97
N CYS A 161 -4.62 -20.08 11.14
CA CYS A 161 -3.95 -18.77 11.34
C CYS A 161 -2.45 -18.85 11.02
N VAL A 162 -1.79 -19.92 11.48
CA VAL A 162 -0.36 -20.17 11.21
C VAL A 162 -0.10 -20.44 9.73
N GLN A 163 -0.89 -21.32 9.12
CA GLN A 163 -0.77 -21.72 7.72
C GLN A 163 -0.95 -20.51 6.78
N TRP A 164 -1.99 -19.73 7.02
CA TRP A 164 -2.34 -18.56 6.21
C TRP A 164 -1.60 -17.28 6.64
N ARG A 165 -0.79 -17.35 7.72
CA ARG A 165 -0.06 -16.23 8.32
C ARG A 165 -0.94 -15.00 8.55
N LEU A 166 -2.05 -15.19 9.25
CA LEU A 166 -3.03 -14.14 9.55
C LEU A 166 -3.46 -14.17 11.01
N LEU A 167 -4.07 -13.09 11.48
CA LEU A 167 -4.66 -13.02 12.82
C LEU A 167 -6.17 -12.79 12.75
N PRO A 168 -6.96 -13.45 13.61
CA PRO A 168 -8.38 -13.18 13.72
C PRO A 168 -8.60 -11.80 14.35
N LEU A 169 -9.58 -11.06 13.83
CA LEU A 169 -10.00 -9.77 14.37
C LEU A 169 -11.41 -9.85 14.99
N PRO A 170 -11.69 -9.02 16.01
CA PRO A 170 -13.03 -8.89 16.54
C PRO A 170 -13.98 -8.33 15.47
N GLY A 171 -15.26 -8.66 15.56
CA GLY A 171 -16.28 -8.23 14.60
C GLY A 171 -16.63 -9.24 13.51
N SER A 172 -16.01 -10.43 13.53
CA SER A 172 -16.45 -11.54 12.69
C SER A 172 -17.93 -11.86 12.98
N THR A 173 -18.80 -11.58 12.02
CA THR A 173 -20.22 -12.00 12.07
C THR A 173 -20.33 -13.38 11.44
N GLY A 174 -21.36 -14.16 11.77
CA GLY A 174 -21.44 -15.58 11.38
C GLY A 174 -21.29 -15.90 9.87
N ALA A 175 -21.35 -14.89 8.99
CA ALA A 175 -21.08 -15.02 7.56
C ALA A 175 -19.74 -14.38 7.10
N THR A 176 -19.19 -13.42 7.86
CA THR A 176 -18.02 -12.63 7.46
C THR A 176 -16.88 -12.81 8.46
N LEU A 177 -15.76 -13.33 7.98
CA LEU A 177 -14.53 -13.52 8.73
C LEU A 177 -13.66 -12.26 8.65
N SER A 178 -13.40 -11.61 9.77
CA SER A 178 -12.50 -10.44 9.83
C SER A 178 -11.09 -10.89 10.19
N VAL A 179 -10.10 -10.57 9.35
CA VAL A 179 -8.70 -10.99 9.53
C VAL A 179 -7.71 -9.84 9.34
N ALA A 180 -6.63 -9.89 10.09
CA ALA A 180 -5.43 -9.09 9.89
C ALA A 180 -4.40 -9.89 9.09
N VAL A 181 -3.88 -9.30 8.02
CA VAL A 181 -2.85 -9.88 7.14
C VAL A 181 -1.73 -8.88 6.92
N ALA A 182 -0.49 -9.35 6.72
CA ALA A 182 0.63 -8.45 6.40
C ALA A 182 0.60 -7.98 4.94
N ASN A 183 0.13 -8.84 4.03
CA ASN A 183 -0.08 -8.54 2.62
C ASN A 183 -1.51 -8.92 2.22
N PRO A 184 -2.17 -8.13 1.34
CA PRO A 184 -3.49 -8.46 0.82
C PRO A 184 -3.48 -9.85 0.16
N LEU A 185 -4.47 -10.67 0.50
CA LEU A 185 -4.69 -11.94 -0.18
C LEU A 185 -5.24 -11.67 -1.58
N SER A 186 -4.73 -12.37 -2.57
CA SER A 186 -5.31 -12.39 -3.92
C SER A 186 -6.70 -13.02 -3.92
N ASP A 187 -7.50 -12.74 -4.95
CA ASP A 187 -8.87 -13.30 -5.05
C ASP A 187 -8.87 -14.84 -5.00
N ALA A 188 -7.83 -15.48 -5.53
CA ALA A 188 -7.66 -16.94 -5.47
C ALA A 188 -7.34 -17.43 -4.04
N GLU A 189 -6.45 -16.74 -3.33
CA GLU A 189 -6.10 -17.07 -1.95
C GLU A 189 -7.29 -16.83 -1.01
N GLN A 190 -8.05 -15.75 -1.21
CA GLN A 190 -9.29 -15.50 -0.47
C GLN A 190 -10.31 -16.62 -0.69
N ALA A 191 -10.51 -17.04 -1.93
CA ALA A 191 -11.44 -18.14 -2.23
C ALA A 191 -11.03 -19.45 -1.54
N GLN A 192 -9.73 -19.75 -1.49
CA GLN A 192 -9.22 -20.93 -0.82
C GLN A 192 -9.35 -20.83 0.70
N LEU A 193 -9.01 -19.69 1.29
CA LEU A 193 -9.20 -19.43 2.73
C LEU A 193 -10.66 -19.61 3.15
N LEU A 194 -11.61 -19.06 2.36
CA LEU A 194 -13.04 -19.18 2.63
C LEU A 194 -13.53 -20.64 2.57
N GLN A 195 -12.97 -21.45 1.68
CA GLN A 195 -13.25 -22.89 1.61
C GLN A 195 -12.70 -23.64 2.82
N ASP A 196 -11.46 -23.36 3.20
CA ASP A 196 -10.78 -24.03 4.32
C ASP A 196 -11.46 -23.72 5.66
N VAL A 197 -11.89 -22.47 5.85
CA VAL A 197 -12.50 -21.97 7.11
C VAL A 197 -14.03 -22.05 7.09
N GLN A 198 -14.63 -22.43 5.95
CA GLN A 198 -16.09 -22.51 5.75
C GLN A 198 -16.84 -21.18 6.02
N ALA A 199 -16.22 -20.05 5.66
CA ALA A 199 -16.81 -18.72 5.78
C ALA A 199 -17.42 -18.24 4.46
N SER A 200 -18.37 -17.29 4.50
CA SER A 200 -19.03 -16.78 3.28
C SER A 200 -18.34 -15.55 2.68
N ALA A 201 -17.70 -14.72 3.52
CA ALA A 201 -16.96 -13.54 3.10
C ALA A 201 -15.75 -13.32 4.03
N VAL A 202 -14.71 -12.64 3.51
CA VAL A 202 -13.53 -12.25 4.28
C VAL A 202 -13.35 -10.74 4.22
N GLU A 203 -13.24 -10.11 5.38
CA GLU A 203 -12.84 -8.71 5.52
C GLU A 203 -11.40 -8.67 6.00
N GLN A 204 -10.50 -8.30 5.09
CA GLN A 204 -9.08 -8.20 5.41
C GLN A 204 -8.69 -6.77 5.78
N SER A 205 -7.89 -6.65 6.83
CA SER A 205 -7.21 -5.41 7.23
C SER A 205 -5.71 -5.66 7.26
N ILE A 206 -4.92 -4.63 6.93
CA ILE A 206 -3.46 -4.75 6.91
C ILE A 206 -2.91 -4.56 8.31
N ALA A 207 -2.05 -5.46 8.78
CA ALA A 207 -1.24 -5.34 10.00
C ALA A 207 0.24 -5.29 9.63
N ARG A 208 1.11 -4.87 10.56
CA ARG A 208 2.56 -4.99 10.36
C ARG A 208 2.98 -6.46 10.36
N GLU A 209 4.08 -6.78 9.68
CA GLU A 209 4.64 -8.13 9.71
C GLU A 209 5.05 -8.51 11.14
N SER A 210 5.61 -7.57 11.89
CA SER A 210 5.96 -7.76 13.30
C SER A 210 4.74 -8.07 14.19
N GLU A 211 3.59 -7.44 13.92
CA GLU A 211 2.34 -7.67 14.66
C GLU A 211 1.74 -9.05 14.36
N ILE A 212 1.70 -9.45 13.08
CA ILE A 212 1.27 -10.80 12.68
C ILE A 212 2.12 -11.85 13.40
N ASN A 213 3.44 -11.69 13.36
CA ASN A 213 4.36 -12.64 13.98
C ASN A 213 4.20 -12.71 15.50
N ALA A 214 4.02 -11.56 16.17
CA ALA A 214 3.80 -11.51 17.60
C ALA A 214 2.47 -12.15 18.01
N GLY A 215 1.39 -11.84 17.29
CA GLY A 215 0.07 -12.42 17.56
C GLY A 215 0.03 -13.92 17.28
N LEU A 216 0.72 -14.40 16.24
CA LEU A 216 0.75 -15.83 15.94
C LEU A 216 1.46 -16.61 17.05
N ARG A 217 2.57 -16.09 17.56
CA ARG A 217 3.25 -16.66 18.75
C ARG A 217 2.36 -16.67 19.98
N LEU A 218 1.57 -15.62 20.17
CA LEU A 218 0.65 -15.52 21.29
C LEU A 218 -0.43 -16.62 21.25
N ILE A 219 -1.04 -16.87 20.09
CA ILE A 219 -2.13 -17.85 19.96
C ILE A 219 -1.68 -19.31 19.80
N SER A 220 -0.46 -19.54 19.32
CA SER A 220 0.07 -20.89 19.04
C SER A 220 1.13 -21.37 20.03
N GLY A 221 1.58 -20.49 20.94
CA GLY A 221 2.60 -20.78 21.94
C GLY A 221 3.96 -21.15 21.34
N GLU A 222 4.63 -22.15 21.91
CA GLU A 222 5.97 -22.60 21.48
C GLU A 222 5.98 -23.27 20.09
N THR A 223 4.80 -23.60 19.55
CA THR A 223 4.65 -24.36 18.30
C THR A 223 4.97 -23.52 17.06
N TYR A 224 4.76 -22.20 17.12
CA TYR A 224 5.08 -21.30 16.01
C TYR A 224 6.47 -20.71 16.13
N ARG A 225 7.41 -21.38 15.47
CA ARG A 225 8.76 -20.86 15.23
C ARG A 225 8.85 -20.45 13.77
N ILE A 226 8.65 -19.16 13.49
CA ILE A 226 9.06 -18.61 12.19
C ILE A 226 10.57 -18.83 12.07
N ASP A 227 10.98 -19.47 10.99
CA ASP A 227 12.37 -19.67 10.54
C ASP A 227 13.40 -18.74 11.22
N ALA A 228 14.13 -19.34 12.17
CA ALA A 228 15.55 -19.19 12.49
C ALA A 228 16.18 -17.79 12.71
N VAL A 229 15.42 -16.74 13.01
CA VAL A 229 16.01 -15.49 13.54
C VAL A 229 15.41 -15.16 14.89
N PRO A 230 16.12 -15.43 16.01
CA PRO A 230 15.65 -15.05 17.33
C PRO A 230 15.46 -13.53 17.40
N LEU A 231 14.43 -13.09 18.12
CA LEU A 231 14.17 -11.65 18.27
C LEU A 231 15.36 -11.00 18.96
N LEU A 232 15.57 -9.70 18.70
CA LEU A 232 16.62 -8.93 19.35
C LEU A 232 16.53 -9.02 20.88
N GLY A 233 15.31 -8.94 21.43
CA GLY A 233 15.06 -9.10 22.87
C GLY A 233 15.46 -10.47 23.40
N ASP A 234 15.07 -11.54 22.70
CA ASP A 234 15.42 -12.91 23.06
C ASP A 234 16.94 -13.12 23.01
N LEU A 235 17.61 -12.57 22.00
CA LEU A 235 19.07 -12.60 21.87
C LEU A 235 19.77 -11.86 22.99
N LEU A 236 19.28 -10.67 23.37
CA LEU A 236 19.86 -9.90 24.47
C LEU A 236 19.79 -10.69 25.78
N VAL A 237 18.70 -11.43 26.02
CA VAL A 237 18.54 -12.30 27.19
C VAL A 237 19.38 -13.59 27.06
N GLU A 238 19.36 -14.25 25.90
CA GLU A 238 20.11 -15.47 25.59
C GLU A 238 21.62 -15.27 25.76
N MET A 239 22.13 -14.16 25.22
CA MET A 239 23.54 -13.76 25.33
C MET A 239 23.90 -13.19 26.70
N ARG A 240 22.95 -13.15 27.64
CA ARG A 240 23.09 -12.58 29.00
C ARG A 240 23.57 -11.12 28.99
N LEU A 241 23.22 -10.38 27.95
CA LEU A 241 23.51 -8.95 27.82
C LEU A 241 22.53 -8.10 28.63
N ILE A 242 21.33 -8.62 28.88
CA ILE A 242 20.33 -8.04 29.79
C ILE A 242 19.69 -9.13 30.65
N ALA A 243 19.18 -8.77 31.83
CA ALA A 243 18.44 -9.68 32.68
C ALA A 243 16.97 -9.77 32.23
N ARG A 244 16.41 -10.99 32.18
CA ARG A 244 15.03 -11.26 31.71
C ARG A 244 13.99 -10.44 32.46
N ASP A 245 14.14 -10.35 33.78
CA ASP A 245 13.23 -9.64 34.67
C ASP A 245 13.26 -8.11 34.51
N GLN A 246 14.41 -7.54 34.14
CA GLN A 246 14.50 -6.12 33.78
C GLN A 246 13.92 -5.84 32.41
N PHE A 247 14.14 -6.75 31.46
CA PHE A 247 13.61 -6.63 30.10
C PHE A 247 12.08 -6.64 30.09
N GLU A 248 11.46 -7.60 30.78
CA GLU A 248 10.01 -7.73 30.89
C GLU A 248 9.37 -6.47 31.51
N ARG A 249 9.93 -5.96 32.61
CA ARG A 249 9.43 -4.75 33.28
C ARG A 249 9.42 -3.51 32.39
N VAL A 250 10.40 -3.36 31.50
CA VAL A 250 10.49 -2.21 30.60
C VAL A 250 9.60 -2.39 29.36
N LEU A 251 9.30 -3.64 28.98
CA LEU A 251 8.37 -3.93 27.90
C LEU A 251 6.91 -3.65 28.26
N ASP A 252 6.53 -3.77 29.53
CA ASP A 252 5.15 -3.51 29.98
C ASP A 252 4.67 -2.08 29.61
N GLU A 253 5.58 -1.11 29.61
CA GLU A 253 5.29 0.29 29.31
C GLU A 253 5.58 0.70 27.86
N TYR A 254 6.25 -0.16 27.10
CA TYR A 254 6.68 0.11 25.73
C TYR A 254 5.52 0.08 24.74
N LYS A 255 5.36 1.17 23.99
CA LYS A 255 4.37 1.28 22.91
C LYS A 255 5.07 1.62 21.60
N PRO A 256 5.14 0.72 20.60
CA PRO A 256 5.87 0.94 19.35
C PRO A 256 5.48 2.24 18.63
N GLN A 257 4.20 2.61 18.64
CA GLN A 257 3.68 3.81 17.98
C GLN A 257 4.15 5.11 18.65
N ARG A 258 4.47 5.08 19.95
CA ARG A 258 4.92 6.24 20.73
C ARG A 258 6.43 6.29 20.87
N ASP A 259 7.04 5.13 21.10
CA ASP A 259 8.39 5.01 21.65
C ASP A 259 9.45 4.65 20.58
N GLY A 260 9.02 4.38 19.34
CA GLY A 260 9.92 4.16 18.22
C GLY A 260 10.58 2.78 18.27
N ARG A 261 11.89 2.70 18.05
CA ARG A 261 12.62 1.43 17.98
C ARG A 261 12.92 0.90 19.39
N ILE A 262 12.69 -0.40 19.58
CA ILE A 262 12.92 -1.07 20.87
C ILE A 262 14.37 -0.97 21.36
N GLY A 263 15.36 -1.01 20.46
CA GLY A 263 16.77 -0.88 20.84
C GLY A 263 17.08 0.48 21.48
N ASP A 264 16.61 1.56 20.85
CA ASP A 264 16.79 2.93 21.34
C ASP A 264 16.05 3.12 22.67
N TYR A 265 14.87 2.53 22.80
CA TYR A 265 14.08 2.56 24.03
C TYR A 265 14.79 1.87 25.20
N LEU A 266 15.38 0.69 24.98
CA LEU A 266 16.13 -0.05 26.01
C LEU A 266 17.39 0.70 26.46
N VAL A 267 18.08 1.37 25.53
CA VAL A 267 19.25 2.21 25.86
C VAL A 267 18.82 3.43 26.67
N LYS A 268 17.75 4.10 26.25
CA LYS A 268 17.21 5.28 26.94
C LYS A 268 16.80 4.99 28.39
N HIS A 269 16.29 3.78 28.67
CA HIS A 269 15.89 3.35 30.01
C HIS A 269 17.01 2.65 30.78
N GLY A 270 18.24 2.61 30.24
CA GLY A 270 19.41 2.04 30.90
C GLY A 270 19.39 0.52 31.07
N VAL A 271 18.49 -0.18 30.36
CA VAL A 271 18.36 -1.64 30.42
C VAL A 271 19.44 -2.32 29.57
N ALA A 272 19.78 -1.70 28.44
CA ALA A 272 20.81 -2.19 27.53
C ALA A 272 21.81 -1.07 27.21
N THR A 273 23.05 -1.44 26.90
CA THR A 273 24.03 -0.50 26.35
C THR A 273 23.96 -0.49 24.82
N GLU A 274 24.36 0.60 24.17
CA GLU A 274 24.45 0.64 22.70
C GLU A 274 25.34 -0.48 22.15
N ALA A 275 26.42 -0.81 22.88
CA ALA A 275 27.31 -1.92 22.55
C ALA A 275 26.60 -3.28 22.60
N ALA A 276 25.80 -3.53 23.64
CA ALA A 276 25.00 -4.74 23.78
C ALA A 276 23.94 -4.87 22.67
N ILE A 277 23.25 -3.77 22.34
CA ILE A 277 22.30 -3.74 21.22
C ILE A 277 23.03 -4.08 19.91
N ALA A 278 24.17 -3.43 19.63
CA ALA A 278 24.92 -3.67 18.41
C ALA A 278 25.45 -5.11 18.31
N GLU A 279 25.82 -5.72 19.43
CA GLU A 279 26.26 -7.11 19.50
C GLU A 279 25.13 -8.10 19.22
N ALA A 280 23.99 -7.92 19.87
CA ALA A 280 22.81 -8.75 19.62
C ALA A 280 22.30 -8.59 18.18
N VAL A 281 22.35 -7.39 17.60
CA VAL A 281 22.01 -7.15 16.19
C VAL A 281 22.97 -7.89 15.26
N ARG A 282 24.29 -7.87 15.51
CA ARG A 282 25.26 -8.63 14.69
C ARG A 282 24.99 -10.12 14.73
N GLU A 283 24.70 -10.65 15.90
CA GLU A 283 24.37 -12.05 16.10
C GLU A 283 23.05 -12.43 15.42
N GLN A 284 22.05 -11.55 15.47
CA GLN A 284 20.79 -11.70 14.76
C GLN A 284 21.00 -11.76 13.24
N HIS A 285 21.84 -10.87 12.68
CA HIS A 285 22.20 -10.87 11.27
C HIS A 285 22.95 -12.15 10.88
N ARG A 286 23.88 -12.62 11.72
CA ARG A 286 24.60 -13.88 11.49
C ARG A 286 23.66 -15.08 11.43
N ARG A 287 22.71 -15.17 12.36
CA ARG A 287 21.68 -16.24 12.40
C ARG A 287 20.69 -16.13 11.25
N SER A 288 20.35 -14.92 10.81
CA SER A 288 19.56 -14.70 9.58
C SER A 288 20.28 -15.15 8.29
N GLY A 289 21.62 -15.14 8.29
CA GLY A 289 22.44 -15.61 7.17
C GLY A 289 22.63 -17.13 7.11
N GLN A 290 22.26 -17.88 8.15
CA GLN A 290 22.37 -19.34 8.24
C GLN A 290 20.97 -19.96 8.41
N PRO A 291 20.20 -20.15 7.33
CA PRO A 291 18.93 -20.87 7.43
C PRO A 291 19.20 -22.33 7.77
N GLN A 292 19.00 -22.72 9.04
CA GLN A 292 18.80 -24.10 9.42
C GLN A 292 17.43 -24.53 8.88
N TYR A 293 17.42 -25.08 7.68
CA TYR A 293 16.27 -25.86 7.21
C TYR A 293 16.23 -27.14 8.04
N SER A 294 15.39 -27.18 9.06
CA SER A 294 14.94 -28.45 9.64
C SER A 294 13.96 -29.06 8.64
N ALA A 295 14.49 -29.82 7.69
CA ALA A 295 13.71 -30.54 6.69
C ALA A 295 12.98 -31.77 7.26
N ASP A 296 13.16 -32.12 8.54
CA ASP A 296 12.56 -33.32 9.11
C ASP A 296 11.60 -32.95 10.24
N GLY A 297 10.31 -33.08 9.92
CA GLY A 297 9.27 -33.26 10.91
C GLY A 297 9.46 -34.60 11.62
N GLU A 298 10.23 -34.62 12.70
CA GLU A 298 10.06 -35.60 13.77
C GLU A 298 10.29 -34.91 15.11
N LEU A 299 9.20 -34.76 15.88
CA LEU A 299 9.27 -34.68 17.33
C LEU A 299 9.92 -35.97 17.84
N LYS A 300 11.09 -35.86 18.47
CA LYS A 300 11.57 -36.88 19.40
C LYS A 300 11.65 -36.31 20.81
N ALA A 301 11.21 -37.16 21.73
CA ALA A 301 10.79 -36.93 23.10
C ALA A 301 11.79 -36.20 23.99
#